data_AF-A0A5R9AI67-F1
#
_entry.id   AF-A0A5R9AI67-F1
#
_cell.length_a   1.000
_cell.length_b   1.000
_cell.length_c   1.000
_cell.angle_alpha   90.00
_cell.angle_beta   90.00
_cell.angle_gamma   90.00
#
_symmetry.space_group_name_H-M   'P 1'
#
loop_
_entity.id
_entity.type
_entity.pdbx_description
1 polymer ?
#
loop_
_entity_poly.entity_id
_entity_poly.type
_entity_poly.pdbx_seq_one_letter_code
_entity_poly.pdbx_strand_id
1 'polypeptide(L)'
;MRKDAKRAAGWLLAACLGLVGSVAWGADEGSASWQAPCVIGGQPVTLDFRSASGDAFEDDMAVQARRADGSSLTLPLPPALYHATGLLGSPTSACDPVPLLDMGNGLGLLLVVRDNRPGLPVVDALLLDLATLQVVDKRLGDPGAVEGLLKTASLVLRQSPQGVDLRLVREAVPGAECDCADGYAEDWLRFSVDQRKLRTHWLP
;
A
#
# COMPACT_ATOMS: atom_id res chain seq x y z
N MET A 1 -29.97 -68.25 28.31
CA MET A 1 -31.37 -67.83 28.11
C MET A 1 -31.45 -66.30 28.21
N ARG A 2 -32.02 -65.68 27.17
CA ARG A 2 -32.68 -64.36 27.07
C ARG A 2 -32.28 -63.16 27.97
N LYS A 3 -31.97 -62.06 27.25
CA LYS A 3 -32.49 -60.66 27.37
C LYS A 3 -31.99 -59.80 28.54
N ASP A 4 -31.81 -58.47 28.46
CA ASP A 4 -32.12 -57.44 27.46
C ASP A 4 -31.18 -56.23 27.67
N ALA A 5 -31.04 -55.40 26.64
CA ALA A 5 -30.24 -54.17 26.56
C ALA A 5 -30.72 -53.00 27.46
N LYS A 6 -29.82 -52.02 27.74
CA LYS A 6 -30.06 -50.57 27.54
C LYS A 6 -28.89 -49.65 27.94
N ARG A 7 -28.57 -48.74 27.00
CA ARG A 7 -28.09 -47.33 27.12
C ARG A 7 -26.65 -47.10 27.63
N ALA A 8 -25.70 -46.66 26.79
CA ALA A 8 -25.55 -45.37 26.08
C ALA A 8 -25.07 -44.21 26.96
N ALA A 9 -23.90 -43.66 26.56
CA ALA A 9 -23.26 -42.37 26.87
C ALA A 9 -21.79 -42.61 27.29
N GLY A 10 -20.76 -42.02 26.70
CA GLY A 10 -20.62 -41.05 25.63
C GLY A 10 -19.13 -41.02 25.28
N TRP A 11 -18.82 -41.06 23.99
CA TRP A 11 -17.44 -40.95 23.51
C TRP A 11 -17.10 -39.46 23.37
N LEU A 12 -16.14 -38.98 24.16
CA LEU A 12 -15.49 -37.68 23.97
C LEU A 12 -14.54 -37.79 22.77
N LEU A 13 -15.03 -37.37 21.59
CA LEU A 13 -14.17 -37.03 20.46
C LEU A 13 -13.59 -35.65 20.71
N ALA A 14 -12.32 -35.61 21.12
CA ALA A 14 -11.51 -34.40 21.12
C ALA A 14 -11.32 -33.95 19.67
N ALA A 15 -12.10 -32.96 19.24
CA ALA A 15 -11.89 -32.28 17.98
C ALA A 15 -10.65 -31.39 18.09
N CYS A 16 -9.53 -31.86 17.51
CA CYS A 16 -8.40 -31.01 17.14
C CYS A 16 -8.85 -30.05 16.03
N LEU A 17 -9.53 -28.97 16.41
CA LEU A 17 -9.70 -27.81 15.54
C LEU A 17 -8.37 -27.06 15.55
N GLY A 18 -7.54 -27.39 14.57
CA GLY A 18 -6.41 -26.56 14.19
C GLY A 18 -6.95 -25.20 13.76
N LEU A 19 -6.88 -24.23 14.67
CA LEU A 19 -6.87 -22.83 14.28
C LEU A 19 -5.61 -22.62 13.44
N VAL A 20 -5.76 -22.72 12.12
CA VAL A 20 -4.83 -22.06 11.21
C VAL A 20 -5.16 -20.58 11.33
N GLY A 21 -4.60 -19.97 12.37
CA GLY A 21 -4.59 -18.51 12.48
C GLY A 21 -3.88 -17.99 11.24
N SER A 22 -4.61 -17.26 10.40
CA SER A 22 -4.00 -16.40 9.40
C SER A 22 -3.11 -15.42 10.15
N VAL A 23 -1.83 -15.73 10.25
CA VAL A 23 -0.82 -14.75 10.61
C VAL A 23 -0.84 -13.71 9.50
N ALA A 24 -1.32 -12.51 9.83
CA ALA A 24 -1.04 -11.33 9.04
C ALA A 24 0.49 -11.19 9.04
N TRP A 25 1.12 -11.58 7.94
CA TRP A 25 2.54 -11.30 7.72
C TRP A 25 2.63 -9.80 7.49
N GLY A 26 3.04 -9.07 8.53
CA GLY A 26 3.57 -7.73 8.35
C GLY A 26 4.73 -7.80 7.37
N ALA A 27 4.80 -6.84 6.45
CA ALA A 27 5.94 -6.73 5.54
C ALA A 27 7.23 -6.64 6.36
N ASP A 28 8.15 -7.58 6.12
CA ASP A 28 9.46 -7.61 6.77
C ASP A 28 10.34 -6.54 6.09
N GLU A 29 10.49 -5.38 6.74
CA GLU A 29 11.40 -4.30 6.32
C GLU A 29 12.84 -4.83 6.32
N GLY A 30 13.28 -5.41 5.20
CA GLY A 30 14.54 -6.13 5.08
C GLY A 30 14.46 -7.39 4.23
N SER A 31 13.27 -7.74 3.74
CA SER A 31 13.11 -8.82 2.76
C SER A 31 13.25 -8.31 1.33
N ALA A 32 13.94 -9.10 0.50
CA ALA A 32 14.01 -8.93 -0.95
C ALA A 32 12.64 -9.08 -1.65
N SER A 33 11.62 -9.50 -0.91
CA SER A 33 10.23 -9.51 -1.40
C SER A 33 9.22 -9.32 -0.28
N TRP A 34 8.15 -8.58 -0.57
CA TRP A 34 7.04 -8.40 0.35
C TRP A 34 5.72 -8.26 -0.41
N GLN A 35 4.61 -8.35 0.31
CA GLN A 35 3.28 -8.35 -0.27
C GLN A 35 2.36 -7.37 0.45
N ALA A 36 1.48 -6.71 -0.31
CA ALA A 36 0.34 -5.97 0.23
C ALA A 36 -0.95 -6.67 -0.19
N PRO A 37 -1.65 -7.38 0.71
CA PRO A 37 -3.00 -7.87 0.45
C PRO A 37 -3.97 -6.71 0.23
N CYS A 38 -4.91 -6.91 -0.69
CA CYS A 38 -5.94 -5.96 -1.07
C CYS A 38 -7.31 -6.63 -1.25
N VAL A 39 -8.37 -5.86 -1.06
CA VAL A 39 -9.75 -6.24 -1.39
C VAL A 39 -10.35 -5.21 -2.34
N ILE A 40 -10.43 -5.55 -3.63
CA ILE A 40 -10.92 -4.64 -4.69
C ILE A 40 -12.22 -5.21 -5.26
N GLY A 41 -13.31 -4.47 -5.13
CA GLY A 41 -14.64 -4.94 -5.56
C GLY A 41 -15.06 -6.25 -4.88
N GLY A 42 -14.60 -6.49 -3.65
CA GLY A 42 -14.82 -7.73 -2.90
C GLY A 42 -13.95 -8.92 -3.34
N GLN A 43 -13.08 -8.74 -4.34
CA GLN A 43 -12.15 -9.77 -4.81
C GLN A 43 -10.77 -9.57 -4.17
N PRO A 44 -10.12 -10.65 -3.71
CA PRO A 44 -8.77 -10.55 -3.19
C PRO A 44 -7.78 -10.32 -4.33
N VAL A 45 -6.93 -9.32 -4.13
CA VAL A 45 -5.81 -8.96 -4.98
C VAL A 45 -4.58 -8.87 -4.09
N THR A 46 -3.41 -9.22 -4.59
CA THR A 46 -2.14 -9.07 -3.89
C THR A 46 -1.21 -8.20 -4.73
N LEU A 47 -0.63 -7.17 -4.13
CA LEU A 47 0.52 -6.49 -4.72
C LEU A 47 1.78 -7.21 -4.26
N ASP A 48 2.50 -7.80 -5.20
CA ASP A 48 3.78 -8.47 -5.00
C ASP A 48 4.92 -7.50 -5.32
N PHE A 49 5.75 -7.19 -4.33
CA PHE A 49 6.99 -6.42 -4.47
C PHE A 49 8.16 -7.40 -4.42
N ARG A 50 8.98 -7.44 -5.47
CA ARG A 50 10.06 -8.44 -5.59
C ARG A 50 11.30 -7.85 -6.22
N SER A 51 12.42 -7.92 -5.52
CA SER A 51 13.76 -7.69 -6.07
C SER A 51 14.05 -8.68 -7.19
N ALA A 52 14.62 -8.17 -8.28
CA ALA A 52 15.04 -8.98 -9.42
C ALA A 52 16.31 -9.79 -9.11
N SER A 53 17.24 -9.21 -8.34
CA SER A 53 18.49 -9.85 -7.88
C SER A 53 18.30 -10.76 -6.68
N GLY A 54 17.22 -10.56 -5.90
CA GLY A 54 17.02 -11.21 -4.61
C GLY A 54 17.77 -10.52 -3.47
N ASP A 55 18.32 -9.33 -3.71
CA ASP A 55 18.91 -8.47 -2.68
C ASP A 55 17.83 -7.52 -2.12
N ALA A 56 17.76 -7.36 -0.80
CA ALA A 56 16.77 -6.50 -0.15
C ALA A 56 17.09 -5.00 -0.23
N PHE A 57 18.29 -4.64 -0.66
CA PHE A 57 18.79 -3.26 -0.63
C PHE A 57 19.05 -2.67 -2.02
N GLU A 58 19.03 -3.50 -3.06
CA GLU A 58 19.17 -3.09 -4.46
C GLU A 58 17.90 -2.41 -4.99
N ASP A 59 18.11 -1.41 -5.86
CA ASP A 59 17.04 -0.62 -6.46
C ASP A 59 16.44 -1.33 -7.69
N ASP A 60 15.99 -2.57 -7.50
CA ASP A 60 15.57 -3.44 -8.60
C ASP A 60 14.22 -4.15 -8.37
N MET A 61 13.45 -3.73 -7.36
CA MET A 61 12.15 -4.33 -7.14
C MET A 61 11.16 -3.98 -8.24
N ALA A 62 10.43 -4.99 -8.69
CA ALA A 62 9.27 -4.85 -9.56
C ALA A 62 7.98 -5.09 -8.76
N VAL A 63 6.90 -4.40 -9.15
CA VAL A 63 5.60 -4.53 -8.51
C VAL A 63 4.61 -5.18 -9.45
N GLN A 64 3.96 -6.26 -9.00
CA GLN A 64 2.93 -6.97 -9.76
C GLN A 64 1.62 -7.01 -8.97
N ALA A 65 0.51 -6.72 -9.62
CA ALA A 65 -0.82 -6.97 -9.07
C ALA A 65 -1.28 -8.37 -9.50
N ARG A 66 -1.55 -9.25 -8.54
CA ARG A 66 -1.99 -10.63 -8.75
C ARG A 66 -3.40 -10.84 -8.21
N ARG A 67 -4.26 -11.44 -9.02
CA ARG A 67 -5.63 -11.78 -8.65
C ARG A 67 -5.73 -13.19 -8.08
N ALA A 68 -6.86 -13.48 -7.43
CA ALA A 68 -7.20 -14.79 -6.91
C ALA A 68 -7.18 -15.91 -7.96
N ASP A 69 -7.51 -15.58 -9.22
CA ASP A 69 -7.50 -16.50 -10.35
C ASP A 69 -6.10 -16.81 -10.90
N GLY A 70 -5.05 -16.23 -10.29
CA GLY A 70 -3.65 -16.38 -10.68
C GLY A 70 -3.20 -15.46 -11.79
N SER A 71 -4.10 -14.67 -12.40
CA SER A 71 -3.69 -13.65 -13.37
C SER A 71 -2.86 -12.56 -12.69
N SER A 72 -1.83 -12.08 -13.37
CA SER A 72 -0.97 -11.01 -12.87
C SER A 72 -0.72 -9.93 -13.92
N LEU A 73 -0.50 -8.71 -13.44
CA LEU A 73 -0.16 -7.54 -14.23
C LEU A 73 1.01 -6.82 -13.56
N THR A 74 2.09 -6.59 -14.30
CA THR A 74 3.18 -5.74 -13.84
C THR A 74 2.74 -4.27 -13.86
N LEU A 75 2.88 -3.60 -12.72
CA LEU A 75 2.62 -2.17 -12.64
C LEU A 75 3.76 -1.41 -13.32
N PRO A 76 3.48 -0.35 -14.11
CA PRO A 76 4.45 0.43 -14.85
C PRO A 76 5.21 1.44 -13.95
N LEU A 77 5.78 0.92 -12.87
CA LEU A 77 6.66 1.59 -11.93
C LEU A 77 8.14 1.32 -12.34
N PRO A 78 9.06 2.26 -12.08
CA PRO A 78 10.48 2.02 -12.32
C PRO A 78 11.01 0.90 -11.39
N PRO A 79 12.04 0.14 -11.78
CA PRO A 79 12.78 -0.68 -10.81
C PRO A 79 13.35 0.24 -9.72
N ALA A 80 13.11 -0.10 -8.45
CA ALA A 80 13.60 0.64 -7.28
C ALA A 80 13.40 -0.18 -6.00
N LEU A 81 13.94 0.28 -4.88
CA LEU A 81 13.50 -0.18 -3.57
C LEU A 81 12.18 0.50 -3.19
N TYR A 82 11.19 -0.28 -2.76
CA TYR A 82 9.87 0.20 -2.33
C TYR A 82 9.59 -0.14 -0.89
N HIS A 83 8.95 0.79 -0.19
CA HIS A 83 8.71 0.69 1.25
C HIS A 83 7.25 0.35 1.56
N ALA A 84 7.07 -0.59 2.48
CA ALA A 84 5.78 -0.92 3.06
C ALA A 84 5.31 0.21 3.97
N THR A 85 4.45 1.09 3.44
CA THR A 85 4.06 2.31 4.14
C THR A 85 2.57 2.35 4.38
N GLY A 86 2.16 2.30 5.64
CA GLY A 86 0.76 2.37 6.05
C GLY A 86 0.09 3.71 5.74
N LEU A 87 -1.18 3.81 6.11
CA LEU A 87 -1.91 5.08 6.09
C LEU A 87 -2.17 5.56 7.52
N LEU A 88 -2.06 6.88 7.72
CA LEU A 88 -2.53 7.56 8.91
C LEU A 88 -3.57 8.60 8.49
N GLY A 89 -4.80 8.48 8.99
CA GLY A 89 -5.85 9.46 8.72
C GLY A 89 -7.23 8.84 8.49
N SER A 90 -8.06 9.55 7.73
CA SER A 90 -9.48 9.22 7.53
C SER A 90 -9.84 8.38 6.29
N PRO A 91 -9.07 8.36 5.18
CA PRO A 91 -9.42 7.50 4.05
C PRO A 91 -9.33 6.02 4.41
N THR A 92 -10.28 5.22 3.90
CA THR A 92 -10.18 3.76 3.95
C THR A 92 -9.35 3.29 2.75
N SER A 93 -8.31 2.50 3.02
CA SER A 93 -7.54 1.82 1.97
C SER A 93 -8.10 0.44 1.68
N ALA A 94 -8.12 0.08 0.40
CA ALA A 94 -8.40 -1.27 -0.05
C ALA A 94 -7.22 -2.23 0.15
N CYS A 95 -6.02 -1.71 0.40
CA CYS A 95 -4.76 -2.45 0.54
C CYS A 95 -4.07 -2.12 1.87
N ASP A 96 -3.28 -3.06 2.40
CA ASP A 96 -2.44 -2.88 3.59
C ASP A 96 -1.08 -3.57 3.33
N PRO A 97 0.08 -2.92 3.58
CA PRO A 97 0.25 -1.57 4.08
C PRO A 97 0.09 -0.46 3.03
N VAL A 98 0.14 -0.78 1.74
CA VAL A 98 0.16 0.25 0.67
C VAL A 98 -1.21 0.91 0.48
N PRO A 99 -1.35 2.24 0.48
CA PRO A 99 -2.67 2.88 0.31
C PRO A 99 -3.21 2.73 -1.11
N LEU A 100 -4.39 2.13 -1.24
CA LEU A 100 -5.22 2.14 -2.45
C LEU A 100 -6.58 2.75 -2.12
N LEU A 101 -6.82 3.97 -2.59
CA LEU A 101 -7.97 4.79 -2.20
C LEU A 101 -8.99 4.88 -3.33
N ASP A 102 -10.27 4.77 -3.02
CA ASP A 102 -11.34 4.96 -4.02
C ASP A 102 -11.43 6.44 -4.44
N MET A 103 -11.32 6.69 -5.74
CA MET A 103 -11.43 8.01 -6.35
C MET A 103 -12.76 8.21 -7.09
N GLY A 104 -13.69 7.25 -6.95
CA GLY A 104 -14.97 7.23 -7.64
C GLY A 104 -14.87 6.77 -9.09
N ASN A 105 -16.03 6.52 -9.71
CA ASN A 105 -16.16 6.10 -11.11
C ASN A 105 -15.33 4.83 -11.47
N GLY A 106 -15.14 3.92 -10.50
CA GLY A 106 -14.36 2.71 -10.68
C GLY A 106 -12.85 2.94 -10.76
N LEU A 107 -12.36 4.10 -10.32
CA LEU A 107 -10.95 4.45 -10.31
C LEU A 107 -10.39 4.41 -8.89
N GLY A 108 -9.16 3.96 -8.74
CA GLY A 108 -8.43 3.96 -7.47
C GLY A 108 -7.09 4.66 -7.56
N LEU A 109 -6.68 5.34 -6.49
CA LEU A 109 -5.37 5.95 -6.34
C LEU A 109 -4.48 5.04 -5.50
N LEU A 110 -3.50 4.40 -6.13
CA LEU A 110 -2.45 3.66 -5.45
C LEU A 110 -1.28 4.61 -5.16
N LEU A 111 -0.85 4.67 -3.90
CA LEU A 111 0.31 5.46 -3.46
C LEU A 111 1.41 4.50 -3.03
N VAL A 112 2.54 4.51 -3.74
CA VAL A 112 3.69 3.66 -3.44
C VAL A 112 4.86 4.54 -3.05
N VAL A 113 5.51 4.22 -1.93
CA VAL A 113 6.71 4.93 -1.51
C VAL A 113 7.92 4.27 -2.13
N ARG A 114 8.69 5.06 -2.88
CA ARG A 114 9.93 4.67 -3.50
C ARG A 114 11.11 5.26 -2.74
N ASP A 115 12.11 4.43 -2.47
CA ASP A 115 13.39 4.88 -1.96
C ASP A 115 14.06 5.85 -2.94
N ASN A 116 14.76 6.85 -2.40
CA ASN A 116 15.39 7.90 -3.20
C ASN A 116 16.75 8.30 -2.60
N ARG A 117 17.46 7.34 -1.99
CA ARG A 117 18.78 7.57 -1.37
C ARG A 117 19.74 8.29 -2.33
N PRO A 118 20.52 9.28 -1.83
CA PRO A 118 20.59 9.72 -0.43
C PRO A 118 19.49 10.70 -0.01
N GLY A 119 18.56 11.07 -0.91
CA GLY A 119 17.46 11.97 -0.60
C GLY A 119 16.30 11.31 0.16
N LEU A 120 15.30 12.12 0.49
CA LEU A 120 14.08 11.64 1.13
C LEU A 120 13.27 10.74 0.18
N PRO A 121 12.64 9.66 0.69
CA PRO A 121 11.74 8.83 -0.10
C PRO A 121 10.65 9.65 -0.78
N VAL A 122 10.25 9.23 -1.98
CA VAL A 122 9.25 9.93 -2.80
C VAL A 122 8.02 9.05 -3.01
N VAL A 123 6.88 9.67 -3.29
CA VAL A 123 5.64 8.95 -3.59
C VAL A 123 5.47 8.82 -5.10
N ASP A 124 5.29 7.59 -5.57
CA ASP A 124 4.78 7.33 -6.90
C ASP A 124 3.26 7.08 -6.80
N ALA A 125 2.49 7.80 -7.61
CA ALA A 125 1.03 7.74 -7.60
C ALA A 125 0.51 7.13 -8.90
N LEU A 126 -0.28 6.06 -8.80
CA LEU A 126 -0.92 5.41 -9.95
C LEU A 126 -2.44 5.54 -9.84
N LEU A 127 -3.07 5.97 -10.92
CA LEU A 127 -4.51 5.92 -11.08
C LEU A 127 -4.87 4.61 -11.79
N LEU A 128 -5.58 3.72 -11.08
CA LEU A 128 -5.95 2.39 -11.53
C LEU A 128 -7.42 2.35 -11.95
N ASP A 129 -7.71 1.60 -13.02
CA ASP A 129 -9.05 1.11 -13.28
C ASP A 129 -9.30 -0.12 -12.39
N LEU A 130 -10.20 -0.03 -11.41
CA LEU A 130 -10.36 -1.08 -10.38
C LEU A 130 -10.94 -2.38 -10.92
N ALA A 131 -11.64 -2.34 -12.06
CA ALA A 131 -12.19 -3.53 -12.70
C ALA A 131 -11.11 -4.33 -13.45
N THR A 132 -10.12 -3.66 -14.04
CA THR A 132 -9.07 -4.29 -14.87
C THR A 132 -7.69 -4.29 -14.23
N LEU A 133 -7.50 -3.53 -13.15
CA LEU A 133 -6.21 -3.19 -12.51
C LEU A 133 -5.23 -2.46 -13.44
N GLN A 134 -5.66 -2.04 -14.63
CA GLN A 134 -4.79 -1.30 -15.54
C GLN A 134 -4.50 0.10 -15.02
N VAL A 135 -3.26 0.56 -15.19
CA VAL A 135 -2.89 1.95 -14.92
C VAL A 135 -3.43 2.84 -16.02
N VAL A 136 -4.28 3.78 -15.63
CA VAL A 136 -4.93 4.76 -16.50
C VAL A 136 -4.09 6.04 -16.61
N ASP A 137 -3.48 6.44 -15.50
CA ASP A 137 -2.55 7.58 -15.44
C ASP A 137 -1.56 7.38 -14.29
N LYS A 138 -0.43 8.09 -14.31
CA LYS A 138 0.58 8.00 -13.25
C LYS A 138 1.37 9.28 -13.08
N ARG A 139 1.88 9.50 -11.87
CA ARG A 139 2.88 10.51 -11.54
C ARG A 139 3.99 9.85 -10.73
N LEU A 140 5.21 9.89 -11.28
CA LEU A 140 6.37 9.21 -10.71
C LEU A 140 7.36 10.26 -10.21
N GLY A 141 7.79 10.18 -8.96
CA GLY A 141 8.69 11.12 -8.31
C GLY A 141 8.16 12.56 -8.13
N ASP A 142 6.99 12.88 -8.70
CA ASP A 142 6.30 14.18 -8.60
C ASP A 142 4.89 13.99 -8.04
N PRO A 143 4.82 13.84 -6.71
CA PRO A 143 4.03 14.78 -5.94
C PRO A 143 4.82 15.45 -4.79
N GLY A 144 5.99 14.92 -4.43
CA GLY A 144 6.81 15.40 -3.32
C GLY A 144 7.47 14.27 -2.52
N ALA A 145 8.30 14.65 -1.56
CA ALA A 145 8.99 13.71 -0.68
C ALA A 145 8.22 13.49 0.64
N VAL A 146 8.49 12.36 1.29
CA VAL A 146 7.88 11.98 2.57
C VAL A 146 8.94 12.02 3.65
N GLU A 147 8.87 13.00 4.53
CA GLU A 147 9.73 13.05 5.72
C GLU A 147 9.22 12.09 6.81
N GLY A 148 7.89 11.96 6.92
CA GLY A 148 7.21 11.19 7.96
C GLY A 148 7.55 9.69 8.02
N LEU A 149 8.16 9.12 6.98
CA LEU A 149 8.63 7.73 6.98
C LEU A 149 9.74 7.47 7.99
N LEU A 150 10.63 8.45 8.18
CA LEU A 150 11.70 8.37 9.18
C LEU A 150 11.15 8.38 10.62
N LYS A 151 9.88 8.77 10.81
CA LYS A 151 9.25 8.96 12.12
C LYS A 151 8.10 8.00 12.42
N THR A 152 7.31 7.61 11.42
CA THR A 152 6.00 6.96 11.61
C THR A 152 5.69 5.81 10.66
N ALA A 153 6.53 5.55 9.65
CA ALA A 153 6.29 4.53 8.61
C ALA A 153 4.90 4.62 7.94
N SER A 154 4.28 5.80 7.91
CA SER A 154 2.90 6.00 7.43
C SER A 154 2.75 7.28 6.60
N LEU A 155 1.89 7.22 5.58
CA LEU A 155 1.46 8.40 4.82
C LEU A 155 0.32 9.11 5.56
N VAL A 156 0.46 10.42 5.78
CA VAL A 156 -0.57 11.22 6.44
C VAL A 156 -1.58 11.75 5.42
N LEU A 157 -2.81 11.22 5.47
CA LEU A 157 -3.84 11.40 4.46
C LEU A 157 -5.12 11.98 5.05
N ARG A 158 -5.85 12.77 4.27
CA ARG A 158 -7.24 13.15 4.57
C ARG A 158 -8.12 13.08 3.34
N GLN A 159 -9.35 12.59 3.52
CA GLN A 159 -10.36 12.62 2.47
C GLN A 159 -11.00 14.02 2.41
N SER A 160 -11.18 14.54 1.20
CA SER A 160 -11.97 15.73 0.91
C SER A 160 -13.05 15.44 -0.15
N PRO A 161 -14.08 16.28 -0.28
CA PRO A 161 -15.06 16.15 -1.38
C PRO A 161 -14.43 16.28 -2.76
N GLN A 162 -13.29 16.96 -2.88
CA GLN A 162 -12.59 17.21 -4.14
C GLN A 162 -11.51 16.16 -4.46
N GLY A 163 -11.25 15.22 -3.55
CA GLY A 163 -10.23 14.19 -3.71
C GLY A 163 -9.51 13.85 -2.41
N VAL A 164 -8.27 13.39 -2.51
CA VAL A 164 -7.45 12.96 -1.37
C VAL A 164 -6.33 13.95 -1.16
N ASP A 165 -6.14 14.46 0.05
CA ASP A 165 -4.98 15.29 0.36
C ASP A 165 -3.94 14.44 1.10
N LEU A 166 -2.70 14.50 0.63
CA LEU A 166 -1.53 13.85 1.21
C LEU A 166 -0.58 14.93 1.73
N ARG A 167 -0.05 14.73 2.94
CA ARG A 167 0.97 15.62 3.49
C ARG A 167 2.35 15.21 2.97
N LEU A 168 3.05 16.16 2.35
CA LEU A 168 4.35 15.96 1.72
C LEU A 168 5.27 17.14 1.98
N VAL A 169 6.58 16.92 1.87
CA VAL A 169 7.57 17.99 1.78
C VAL A 169 7.34 18.79 0.50
N ARG A 170 7.15 20.10 0.66
CA ARG A 170 6.93 21.06 -0.43
C ARG A 170 8.21 21.77 -0.82
N GLU A 171 8.98 22.25 0.15
CA GLU A 171 10.21 22.99 -0.09
C GLU A 171 11.22 22.83 1.04
N ALA A 172 12.50 23.04 0.73
CA ALA A 172 13.53 23.16 1.75
C ALA A 172 13.43 24.54 2.43
N VAL A 173 13.60 24.56 3.75
CA VAL A 173 13.60 25.81 4.52
C VAL A 173 14.90 26.57 4.25
N PRO A 174 14.85 27.83 3.76
CA PRO A 174 16.05 28.60 3.49
C PRO A 174 16.93 28.77 4.73
N GLY A 175 18.21 28.43 4.61
CA GLY A 175 19.18 28.55 5.71
C GLY A 175 19.22 27.37 6.67
N ALA A 176 18.47 26.30 6.42
CA ALA A 176 18.67 25.04 7.12
C ALA A 176 20.03 24.43 6.73
N GLU A 177 20.85 24.12 7.73
CA GLU A 177 22.19 23.52 7.56
C GLU A 177 22.17 21.99 7.72
N CYS A 178 20.98 21.39 7.78
CA CYS A 178 20.80 19.95 7.98
C CYS A 178 19.77 19.37 7.01
N ASP A 179 19.95 18.10 6.64
CA ASP A 179 18.91 17.27 6.01
C ASP A 179 17.96 16.70 7.09
N CYS A 180 17.68 17.48 8.13
CA CYS A 180 16.87 17.09 9.27
C CYS A 180 15.45 17.67 9.18
N ALA A 181 14.58 17.29 10.10
CA ALA A 181 13.16 17.67 10.08
C ALA A 181 12.90 19.18 9.97
N ASP A 182 13.76 19.99 10.55
CA ASP A 182 13.63 21.45 10.53
C ASP A 182 14.08 22.06 9.18
N GLY A 183 14.65 21.24 8.29
CA GLY A 183 15.12 21.64 6.96
C GLY A 183 14.07 21.60 5.87
N TYR A 184 12.86 21.12 6.15
CA TYR A 184 11.80 20.96 5.16
C TYR A 184 10.46 21.50 5.65
N ALA A 185 9.74 22.17 4.77
CA ALA A 185 8.37 22.60 5.00
C ALA A 185 7.40 21.59 4.38
N GLU A 186 6.58 20.95 5.20
CA GLU A 186 5.48 20.09 4.75
C GLU A 186 4.21 20.89 4.43
N ASP A 187 3.49 20.46 3.41
CA ASP A 187 2.20 21.01 3.03
C ASP A 187 1.26 19.92 2.51
N TRP A 188 0.01 20.27 2.26
CA TRP A 188 -0.99 19.36 1.71
C TRP A 188 -1.00 19.41 0.18
N LEU A 189 -0.69 18.28 -0.45
CA LEU A 189 -0.95 18.09 -1.87
C LEU A 189 -2.26 17.35 -2.08
N ARG A 190 -3.19 17.97 -2.79
CA ARG A 190 -4.44 17.36 -3.22
C ARG A 190 -4.26 16.54 -4.49
N PHE A 191 -4.64 15.28 -4.45
CA PHE A 191 -4.90 14.42 -5.60
C PHE A 191 -6.38 14.46 -5.96
N SER A 192 -6.67 14.68 -7.23
CA SER A 192 -8.03 14.63 -7.79
C SER A 192 -8.01 13.99 -9.17
N VAL A 193 -9.19 13.59 -9.66
CA VAL A 193 -9.34 12.97 -10.97
C VAL A 193 -10.20 13.84 -11.86
N ASP A 194 -9.67 14.17 -13.04
CA ASP A 194 -10.36 14.93 -14.07
C ASP A 194 -10.16 14.21 -15.42
N GLN A 195 -11.25 13.86 -16.10
CA GLN A 195 -11.22 13.13 -17.37
C GLN A 195 -10.31 11.88 -17.34
N ARG A 196 -10.39 11.09 -16.26
CA ARG A 196 -9.53 9.91 -16.00
C ARG A 196 -8.03 10.23 -15.94
N LYS A 197 -7.64 11.48 -15.66
CA LYS A 197 -6.26 11.90 -15.41
C LYS A 197 -6.06 12.32 -13.98
N LEU A 198 -4.88 12.03 -13.44
CA LEU A 198 -4.47 12.40 -12.11
C LEU A 198 -4.01 13.86 -12.08
N ARG A 199 -4.72 14.68 -11.31
CA ARG A 199 -4.39 16.09 -11.06
C ARG A 199 -3.84 16.23 -9.66
N THR A 200 -2.82 17.08 -9.52
CA THR A 200 -2.29 17.47 -8.22
C THR A 200 -2.31 18.98 -8.04
N HIS A 201 -2.48 19.42 -6.81
CA HIS A 201 -2.57 20.83 -6.42
C HIS A 201 -2.04 21.00 -5.00
N TRP A 202 -1.09 21.91 -4.77
CA TRP A 202 -0.66 22.32 -3.43
C TRP A 202 -1.66 23.25 -2.78
N LEU A 203 -2.22 22.85 -1.63
CA LEU A 203 -3.15 23.66 -0.86
C LEU A 203 -2.38 24.76 -0.11
N PRO A 204 -3.00 25.93 0.11
CA PRO A 204 -2.42 26.98 0.95
C PRO A 204 -2.56 26.67 2.44
#